data_AF-A0A8T3MZ06-F1
#
_entry.id   AF-A0A8T3MZ06-F1
#
_cell.length_a   1.000
_cell.length_b   1.000
_cell.length_c   1.000
_cell.angle_alpha   90.00
_cell.angle_beta   90.00
_cell.angle_gamma   90.00
#
_symmetry.space_group_name_H-M   'P 1'
#
loop_
_entity.id
_entity.type
_entity.pdbx_description
1 polymer ?
#
loop_
_entity_poly.entity_id
_entity_poly.type
_entity_poly.pdbx_seq_one_letter_code
_entity_poly.pdbx_strand_id
1 'polypeptide(L)'
;MAEGGPEDGPEGGAGAGAPEVTSAGAWLELSVNADNEAVEAVSEILGRFAPGGTSVEPAFELVEEGLGARIDPTRPSIVRAYLPARDPGAAEQAASQAAAALGHLQAFGLRPISELTSRIVHEADWAEAW
;
A
#
# COMPACT_ATOMS: atom_id res chain seq x y z
N MET A 1 -26.26 -13.06 67.13
CA MET A 1 -26.97 -14.20 66.52
C MET A 1 -27.53 -13.69 65.20
N ALA A 2 -27.22 -14.17 64.00
CA ALA A 2 -26.41 -15.28 63.49
C ALA A 2 -25.81 -14.79 62.12
N GLU A 3 -24.51 -14.99 61.85
CA GLU A 3 -23.89 -16.00 60.96
C GLU A 3 -24.10 -15.81 59.44
N GLY A 4 -22.99 -15.86 58.67
CA GLY A 4 -23.01 -16.20 57.24
C GLY A 4 -21.97 -15.53 56.32
N GLY A 5 -20.73 -16.03 56.31
CA GLY A 5 -19.86 -16.36 55.14
C GLY A 5 -19.55 -15.37 53.99
N PRO A 6 -18.52 -15.67 53.14
CA PRO A 6 -17.74 -14.69 52.36
C PRO A 6 -17.93 -14.79 50.82
N GLU A 7 -17.05 -14.10 50.05
CA GLU A 7 -16.73 -14.26 48.60
C GLU A 7 -17.68 -13.47 47.67
N ASP A 8 -17.24 -12.62 46.72
CA ASP A 8 -16.37 -12.82 45.55
C ASP A 8 -16.00 -11.39 45.03
N GLY A 9 -14.74 -11.04 44.73
CA GLY A 9 -14.18 -11.11 43.37
C GLY A 9 -14.42 -9.82 42.56
N PRO A 10 -13.38 -9.19 41.96
CA PRO A 10 -13.56 -8.01 41.11
C PRO A 10 -14.07 -8.45 39.72
N GLU A 11 -15.27 -7.99 39.34
CA GLU A 11 -15.74 -8.17 37.96
C GLU A 11 -14.95 -7.26 37.01
N GLY A 12 -13.94 -7.86 36.39
CA GLY A 12 -13.33 -7.38 35.17
C GLY A 12 -14.36 -7.30 34.06
N GLY A 13 -14.76 -6.07 33.73
CA GLY A 13 -15.30 -5.76 32.41
C GLY A 13 -14.13 -5.69 31.43
N ALA A 14 -13.74 -6.83 30.89
CA ALA A 14 -12.91 -6.92 29.70
C ALA A 14 -13.64 -6.17 28.57
N GLY A 15 -13.30 -4.90 28.38
CA GLY A 15 -13.55 -4.22 27.13
C GLY A 15 -12.86 -5.04 26.06
N ALA A 16 -13.66 -5.75 25.26
CA ALA A 16 -13.19 -6.50 24.12
C ALA A 16 -12.31 -5.57 23.28
N GLY A 17 -11.00 -5.77 23.37
CA GLY A 17 -10.06 -5.13 22.48
C GLY A 17 -10.49 -5.50 21.07
N ALA A 18 -10.92 -4.51 20.30
CA ALA A 18 -10.78 -4.58 18.85
C ALA A 18 -9.35 -5.08 18.58
N PRO A 19 -9.14 -5.99 17.62
CA PRO A 19 -7.80 -6.50 17.36
C PRO A 19 -6.89 -5.30 17.23
N GLU A 20 -5.94 -5.16 18.16
CA GLU A 20 -4.91 -4.14 18.08
C GLU A 20 -4.20 -4.49 16.77
N VAL A 21 -4.48 -3.70 15.74
CA VAL A 21 -4.02 -3.94 14.37
C VAL A 21 -2.52 -3.76 14.41
N THR A 22 -1.80 -4.83 14.73
CA THR A 22 -0.35 -4.76 14.88
C THR A 22 0.24 -4.56 13.50
N SER A 23 0.88 -3.41 13.31
CA SER A 23 1.62 -3.01 12.11
C SER A 23 2.80 -3.93 11.76
N ALA A 24 2.98 -5.03 12.50
CA ALA A 24 4.07 -5.98 12.36
C ALA A 24 4.05 -6.74 11.01
N GLY A 25 2.90 -6.79 10.32
CA GLY A 25 2.73 -7.38 8.99
C GLY A 25 1.97 -6.49 8.00
N ALA A 26 1.96 -5.17 8.20
CA ALA A 26 1.28 -4.23 7.32
C ALA A 26 2.27 -3.47 6.43
N TRP A 27 1.84 -3.21 5.20
CA TRP A 27 2.58 -2.47 4.18
C TRP A 27 1.75 -1.27 3.72
N LEU A 28 2.40 -0.14 3.46
CA LEU A 28 1.79 0.98 2.75
C LEU A 28 2.13 0.83 1.27
N GLU A 29 1.15 0.48 0.45
CA GLU A 29 1.26 0.50 -1.01
C GLU A 29 1.19 1.96 -1.47
N LEU A 30 2.13 2.33 -2.32
CA LEU A 30 2.15 3.55 -3.11
C LEU A 30 1.86 3.18 -4.56
N SER A 31 0.97 3.91 -5.24
CA SER A 31 0.57 3.62 -6.61
C SER A 31 0.41 4.87 -7.46
N VAL A 32 0.98 4.84 -8.66
CA VAL A 32 0.95 5.91 -9.68
C VAL A 32 0.65 5.30 -11.04
N ASN A 33 -0.32 5.85 -11.76
CA ASN A 33 -0.49 5.56 -13.18
C ASN A 33 0.50 6.41 -13.97
N ALA A 34 1.35 5.78 -14.79
CA ALA A 34 2.39 6.45 -15.54
C ALA A 34 2.26 6.12 -17.03
N ASP A 35 2.40 7.14 -17.87
CA ASP A 35 2.73 6.91 -19.27
C ASP A 35 3.95 5.98 -19.40
N ASN A 36 3.97 5.14 -20.43
CA ASN A 36 4.97 4.08 -20.58
C ASN A 36 6.42 4.62 -20.66
N GLU A 37 6.63 5.84 -21.17
CA GLU A 37 7.96 6.47 -21.17
C GLU A 37 8.33 7.10 -19.81
N ALA A 38 7.35 7.35 -18.94
CA ALA A 38 7.57 7.88 -17.59
C ALA A 38 7.85 6.79 -16.54
N VAL A 39 7.58 5.53 -16.86
CA VAL A 39 7.68 4.39 -15.92
C VAL A 39 9.04 4.31 -15.23
N GLU A 40 10.14 4.51 -15.97
CA GLU A 40 11.49 4.43 -15.41
C GLU A 40 11.73 5.56 -14.40
N ALA A 41 11.38 6.80 -14.74
CA ALA A 41 11.54 7.95 -13.85
C ALA A 41 10.67 7.81 -12.58
N VAL A 42 9.43 7.33 -12.71
CA VAL A 42 8.56 7.06 -11.56
C VAL A 42 9.13 5.94 -10.70
N SER A 43 9.62 4.87 -11.32
CA SER A 43 10.25 3.74 -10.61
C SER A 43 11.49 4.17 -9.84
N GLU A 44 12.33 5.02 -10.44
CA GLU A 44 13.51 5.58 -9.78
C GLU A 44 13.11 6.43 -8.57
N ILE A 45 12.10 7.29 -8.70
CA ILE A 45 11.62 8.13 -7.59
C ILE A 45 11.08 7.28 -6.44
N LEU A 46 10.17 6.34 -6.73
CA LEU A 46 9.56 5.51 -5.70
C LEU A 46 10.56 4.53 -5.07
N GLY A 47 11.49 4.00 -5.87
CA GLY A 47 12.54 3.07 -5.44
C GLY A 47 13.50 3.65 -4.40
N ARG A 48 13.63 4.98 -4.32
CA ARG A 48 14.42 5.65 -3.25
C ARG A 48 13.84 5.40 -1.85
N PHE A 49 12.54 5.12 -1.76
CA PHE A 49 11.83 4.95 -0.49
C PHE A 49 11.42 3.50 -0.22
N ALA A 50 11.26 2.69 -1.27
CA ALA A 50 10.86 1.29 -1.17
C ALA A 50 12.08 0.34 -1.32
N PRO A 51 12.66 -0.17 -0.21
CA PRO A 51 13.83 -1.05 -0.27
C PRO A 51 13.55 -2.39 -0.97
N GLY A 52 12.29 -2.81 -1.05
CA GLY A 52 11.85 -3.97 -1.83
C GLY A 52 11.74 -3.72 -3.34
N GLY A 53 12.06 -2.50 -3.79
CA GLY A 53 11.94 -2.09 -5.19
C GLY A 53 10.52 -1.69 -5.58
N THR A 54 10.30 -1.63 -6.89
CA THR A 54 9.01 -1.28 -7.50
C THR A 54 8.48 -2.44 -8.34
N SER A 55 7.16 -2.46 -8.53
CA SER A 55 6.47 -3.31 -9.50
C SER A 55 5.88 -2.43 -10.59
N VAL A 56 5.92 -2.92 -11.83
CA VAL A 56 5.30 -2.28 -12.99
C VAL A 56 4.28 -3.24 -13.56
N GLU A 57 3.03 -2.79 -13.62
CA GLU A 57 1.92 -3.53 -14.20
C GLU A 57 1.47 -2.82 -15.48
N PRO A 58 1.83 -3.33 -16.66
CA PRO A 58 1.39 -2.75 -17.92
C PRO A 58 -0.11 -3.00 -18.14
N ALA A 59 -0.77 -2.04 -18.77
CA ALA A 59 -2.14 -2.27 -19.23
C ALA A 59 -2.18 -3.43 -20.24
N PHE A 60 -3.24 -4.23 -20.17
CA PHE A 60 -3.47 -5.32 -21.11
C PHE A 60 -4.94 -5.41 -21.51
N GLU A 61 -5.18 -5.98 -22.68
CA GLU A 61 -6.49 -6.39 -23.16
C GLU A 61 -6.61 -7.92 -23.05
N LEU A 62 -7.80 -8.40 -22.69
CA LEU A 62 -8.13 -9.81 -22.77
C LEU A 62 -8.44 -10.15 -24.22
N VAL A 63 -7.84 -11.23 -24.70
CA VAL A 63 -8.01 -11.76 -26.05
C VAL A 63 -8.45 -13.22 -25.96
N GLU A 64 -8.86 -13.80 -27.10
CA GLU A 64 -9.26 -15.21 -27.17
C GLU A 64 -10.34 -15.57 -26.15
N GLU A 65 -11.39 -14.75 -26.08
CA GLU A 65 -12.50 -14.91 -25.12
C GLU A 65 -12.04 -14.96 -23.64
N GLY A 66 -10.90 -14.33 -23.33
CA GLY A 66 -10.35 -14.26 -21.97
C GLY A 66 -9.29 -15.30 -21.66
N LEU A 67 -8.90 -16.15 -22.62
CA LEU A 67 -7.86 -17.17 -22.45
C LEU A 67 -6.44 -16.64 -22.72
N GLY A 68 -6.33 -15.45 -23.31
CA GLY A 68 -5.06 -14.77 -23.53
C GLY A 68 -5.07 -13.32 -23.06
N ALA A 69 -3.88 -12.76 -22.88
CA ALA A 69 -3.68 -11.34 -22.61
C ALA A 69 -2.67 -10.76 -23.60
N ARG A 70 -2.94 -9.54 -24.08
CA ARG A 70 -2.01 -8.77 -24.89
C ARG A 70 -1.76 -7.42 -24.23
N ILE A 71 -0.49 -7.03 -24.11
CA ILE A 71 -0.14 -5.70 -23.59
C ILE A 71 -0.69 -4.62 -24.52
N ASP A 72 -1.32 -3.62 -23.94
CA ASP A 72 -1.83 -2.43 -24.61
C ASP A 72 -0.91 -1.24 -24.29
N PRO A 73 0.05 -0.93 -25.17
CA PRO A 73 1.01 0.14 -24.95
C PRO A 73 0.40 1.55 -25.12
N THR A 74 -0.88 1.65 -25.49
CA THR A 74 -1.57 2.94 -25.61
C THR A 74 -2.17 3.41 -24.29
N ARG A 75 -2.23 2.53 -23.30
CA ARG A 75 -2.69 2.83 -21.94
C ARG A 75 -1.51 2.91 -20.96
N PRO A 76 -1.66 3.69 -19.88
CA PRO A 76 -0.61 3.84 -18.88
C PRO A 76 -0.37 2.53 -18.13
N SER A 77 0.87 2.36 -17.65
CA SER A 77 1.23 1.31 -16.70
C SER A 77 1.02 1.79 -15.26
N ILE A 78 0.76 0.87 -14.34
CA ILE A 78 0.71 1.17 -12.91
C ILE A 78 2.09 0.87 -12.32
N VAL A 79 2.71 1.86 -11.69
CA VAL A 79 3.95 1.68 -10.91
C VAL A 79 3.58 1.64 -9.44
N ARG A 80 3.98 0.56 -8.76
CA ARG A 80 3.73 0.31 -7.34
C ARG A 80 5.02 0.20 -6.55
N ALA A 81 4.97 0.65 -5.31
CA ALA A 81 6.04 0.50 -4.34
C ALA A 81 5.44 0.20 -2.96
N TYR A 82 6.15 -0.55 -2.13
CA TYR A 82 5.64 -0.97 -0.82
C TYR A 82 6.59 -0.52 0.29
N LEU A 83 6.04 0.27 1.23
CA LEU A 83 6.77 0.75 2.39
C LEU A 83 6.39 -0.08 3.62
N PRO A 84 7.35 -0.50 4.46
CA PRO A 84 7.02 -1.16 5.71
C PRO A 84 6.19 -0.25 6.62
N ALA A 85 4.99 -0.66 7.04
CA ALA A 85 4.13 0.15 7.89
C ALA A 85 4.36 -0.05 9.40
N ARG A 86 5.39 -0.82 9.79
CA ARG A 86 5.77 -1.04 11.20
C ARG A 86 5.99 0.27 11.98
N ASP A 87 6.44 1.31 11.28
CA ASP A 87 6.51 2.70 11.75
C ASP A 87 5.63 3.56 10.83
N PRO A 88 4.38 3.84 11.22
CA PRO A 88 3.44 4.61 10.40
C PRO A 88 3.94 6.03 10.10
N GLY A 89 4.59 6.69 11.07
CA GLY A 89 5.09 8.05 10.89
C GLY A 89 6.21 8.12 9.85
N ALA A 90 7.13 7.16 9.88
CA ALA A 90 8.17 7.05 8.86
C ALA A 90 7.59 6.72 7.48
N ALA A 91 6.59 5.84 7.39
CA ALA A 91 5.93 5.49 6.14
C ALA A 91 5.17 6.68 5.52
N GLU A 92 4.43 7.43 6.33
CA GLU A 92 3.73 8.66 5.90
C GLU A 92 4.71 9.74 5.44
N GLN A 93 5.82 9.92 6.17
CA GLN A 93 6.86 10.88 5.79
C GLN A 93 7.52 10.49 4.45
N ALA A 94 7.79 9.20 4.23
CA ALA A 94 8.32 8.70 2.97
C ALA A 94 7.31 8.88 1.81
N ALA A 95 6.02 8.59 2.04
CA ALA A 95 4.97 8.81 1.05
C ALA A 95 4.84 10.30 0.66
N SER A 96 4.91 11.21 1.64
CA SER A 96 4.85 12.65 1.40
C SER A 96 6.07 13.16 0.62
N GLN A 97 7.27 12.64 0.90
CA GLN A 97 8.47 12.96 0.13
C GLN A 97 8.42 12.41 -1.30
N ALA A 98 7.88 11.20 -1.49
CA ALA A 98 7.66 10.62 -2.80
C ALA A 98 6.67 11.46 -3.62
N ALA A 99 5.54 11.86 -3.03
CA ALA A 99 4.56 12.75 -3.67
C ALA A 99 5.19 14.07 -4.11
N ALA A 100 5.99 14.71 -3.25
CA ALA A 100 6.70 15.94 -3.61
C ALA A 100 7.68 15.74 -4.77
N ALA A 101 8.44 14.64 -4.79
CA ALA A 101 9.35 14.33 -5.89
C ALA A 101 8.61 14.08 -7.22
N LEU A 102 7.47 13.38 -7.18
CA LEU A 102 6.61 13.18 -8.35
C LEU A 102 5.99 14.49 -8.84
N GLY A 103 5.58 15.37 -7.92
CA GLY A 103 5.10 16.71 -8.26
C GLY A 103 6.14 17.55 -8.98
N HIS A 104 7.42 17.45 -8.58
CA HIS A 104 8.52 18.08 -9.33
C HIS A 104 8.67 17.49 -10.73
N LEU A 105 8.56 16.16 -10.90
CA LEU A 105 8.60 15.52 -12.21
C LEU A 105 7.46 16.02 -13.12
N GLN A 106 6.23 16.13 -12.59
CA GLN A 106 5.08 16.68 -13.30
C GLN A 106 5.27 18.16 -13.69
N ALA A 107 5.90 18.97 -12.83
CA ALA A 107 6.14 20.38 -13.11
C ALA A 107 7.02 20.63 -14.35
N PHE A 108 7.90 19.68 -14.71
CA PHE A 108 8.67 19.73 -15.95
C PHE A 108 7.87 19.37 -17.20
N GLY A 109 6.66 18.81 -17.06
CA GLY A 109 5.75 18.53 -18.17
C GLY A 109 6.27 17.49 -19.17
N LEU A 110 7.15 16.58 -18.75
CA LEU A 110 7.80 15.63 -19.65
C LEU A 110 6.83 14.58 -20.20
N ARG A 111 6.06 13.92 -19.32
CA ARG A 111 5.06 12.88 -19.65
C ARG A 111 3.98 12.85 -18.57
N PRO A 112 2.74 12.40 -18.91
CA PRO A 112 1.65 12.39 -17.94
C PRO A 112 1.83 11.26 -16.92
N ILE A 113 1.61 11.61 -15.65
CA ILE A 113 1.46 10.67 -14.53
C ILE A 113 0.29 11.11 -13.64
N SER A 114 -0.36 10.19 -12.94
CA SER A 114 -1.39 10.51 -11.96
C SER A 114 -0.77 11.06 -10.67
N GLU A 115 -1.63 11.62 -9.81
CA GLU A 115 -1.28 11.83 -8.40
C GLU A 115 -0.89 10.50 -7.73
N LEU A 116 -0.07 10.59 -6.68
CA LEU A 116 0.28 9.46 -5.83
C LEU A 116 -0.95 9.06 -5.01
N THR A 117 -1.30 7.78 -5.07
CA THR A 117 -2.30 7.17 -4.19
C THR A 117 -1.63 6.22 -3.22
N SER A 118 -2.22 6.05 -2.03
CA SER A 118 -1.71 5.11 -1.04
C SER A 118 -2.83 4.31 -0.38
N ARG A 119 -2.51 3.08 0.02
CA ARG A 119 -3.40 2.22 0.80
C ARG A 119 -2.62 1.29 1.71
N ILE A 120 -3.18 0.94 2.86
CA ILE A 120 -2.65 -0.10 3.72
C ILE A 120 -2.98 -1.47 3.11
N VAL A 121 -2.02 -2.38 3.16
CA VAL A 121 -2.14 -3.77 2.71
C VAL A 121 -1.63 -4.66 3.84
N HIS A 122 -2.43 -5.63 4.26
CA HIS A 122 -2.02 -6.59 5.28
C HIS A 122 -1.40 -7.82 4.62
N GLU A 123 -0.34 -8.36 5.21
CA GLU A 123 0.28 -9.61 4.73
C GLU A 123 -0.70 -10.78 4.69
N ALA A 124 -1.67 -10.82 5.62
CA ALA A 124 -2.76 -11.79 5.60
C ALA A 124 -3.65 -11.70 4.34
N ASP A 125 -3.82 -10.50 3.76
CA ASP A 125 -4.60 -10.32 2.54
C ASP A 125 -3.89 -10.90 1.31
N TRP A 126 -2.57 -11.08 1.37
CA TRP A 126 -1.80 -11.73 0.30
C TRP A 126 -2.00 -13.25 0.37
N ALA A 127 -2.08 -13.81 1.58
CA ALA A 127 -2.17 -15.25 1.80
C ALA A 127 -3.50 -15.89 1.37
N GLU A 128 -4.58 -15.11 1.29
CA GLU A 128 -5.94 -15.58 0.96
C GLU A 128 -6.34 -15.28 -0.50
N ALA A 129 -5.43 -14.72 -1.31
CA ALA A 129 -5.73 -14.24 -2.66
C ALA A 129 -5.51 -15.29 -3.78
N TRP A 130 -5.23 -16.55 -3.45
CA TRP A 130 -4.93 -17.63 -4.41
C TRP A 130 -5.70 -18.93 -4.13
#